data_AF-A0A0J0ZZ80-F1
#
_entry.id   AF-A0A0J0ZZ80-F1
#
_cell.length_a   1.000
_cell.length_b   1.000
_cell.length_c   1.000
_cell.angle_alpha   90.00
_cell.angle_beta   90.00
_cell.angle_gamma   90.00
#
_symmetry.space_group_name_H-M   'P 1'
#
loop_
_entity.id
_entity.type
_entity.pdbx_description
1 polymer ?
#
loop_
_entity_poly.entity_id
_entity_poly.type
_entity_poly.pdbx_seq_one_letter_code
_entity_poly.pdbx_strand_id
1 'polypeptide(L)'
;MITRRKFLNYSLNMGFGAAALAAFPSSIQKALAIPANNKTGTIQDVEHVIILMQENRSFDHYFGTLKGVRGFADRFTIPLPNGRRVWEQLRSNGQVLTPFHLDGTANNAQRADGTPHTWNDSQLAWDLCTRQK
;
A
#
# COMPACT_ATOMS: atom_id res chain seq x y z
N MET A 1 10.17 24.61 36.59
CA MET A 1 11.21 23.59 36.39
C MET A 1 10.76 22.60 35.31
N ILE A 2 11.62 22.29 34.33
CA ILE A 2 11.36 21.23 33.34
C ILE A 2 11.72 19.88 33.99
N THR A 3 10.76 18.98 34.13
CA THR A 3 10.99 17.61 34.62
C THR A 3 11.69 16.73 33.58
N ARG A 4 12.51 15.76 34.00
CA ARG A 4 13.24 14.81 33.12
C ARG A 4 12.36 14.19 32.02
N ARG A 5 11.13 13.79 32.35
CA ARG A 5 10.15 13.26 31.38
C ARG A 5 9.76 14.27 30.31
N LYS A 6 9.55 15.54 30.70
CA LYS A 6 9.25 16.63 29.75
C LYS A 6 10.46 16.92 28.88
N PHE A 7 11.66 16.96 29.45
CA PHE A 7 12.90 17.15 28.69
C PHE A 7 13.11 16.05 27.64
N LEU A 8 12.96 14.77 28.00
CA LEU A 8 13.08 13.64 27.07
C LEU A 8 11.99 13.65 25.99
N ASN A 9 10.74 13.95 26.34
CA ASN A 9 9.67 14.07 25.35
C ASN A 9 9.93 15.22 24.37
N TYR A 10 10.41 16.38 24.85
CA TYR A 10 10.73 17.50 23.97
C TYR A 10 11.96 17.22 23.10
N SER A 11 13.04 16.66 23.66
CA SER A 11 14.26 16.37 22.89
C SER A 11 14.05 15.28 21.85
N LEU A 12 13.26 14.23 22.17
CA LEU A 12 12.89 13.19 21.21
C LEU A 12 11.99 13.76 20.11
N ASN A 13 10.95 14.52 20.46
CA ASN A 13 10.04 15.08 19.46
C ASN A 13 10.73 16.11 18.53
N MET A 14 11.60 16.97 19.07
CA MET A 14 12.34 17.96 18.27
C MET A 14 13.43 17.31 17.42
N GLY A 15 14.19 16.35 17.97
CA GLY A 15 15.27 15.65 17.26
C GLY A 15 14.76 14.76 16.13
N PHE A 16 13.69 13.99 16.37
CA PHE A 16 13.05 13.19 15.32
C PHE A 16 12.36 14.06 14.27
N GLY A 17 11.70 15.15 14.69
CA GLY A 17 11.04 16.08 13.76
C GLY A 17 12.02 16.73 12.78
N ALA A 18 13.16 17.23 13.28
CA ALA A 18 14.17 17.89 12.47
C ALA A 18 14.87 16.92 11.49
N ALA A 19 15.22 15.71 11.94
CA ALA A 19 15.83 14.69 11.07
C ALA A 19 14.86 14.18 10.00
N ALA A 20 13.58 14.00 10.34
CA ALA A 20 12.55 13.62 9.37
C ALA A 20 12.30 14.72 8.32
N LEU A 21 12.29 15.99 8.74
CA LEU A 21 12.16 17.13 7.82
C LEU A 21 13.35 17.25 6.85
N ALA A 22 14.57 17.01 7.34
CA ALA A 22 15.79 17.07 6.52
C ALA A 22 15.86 15.98 5.43
N ALA A 23 15.13 14.87 5.60
CA ALA A 23 15.06 13.80 4.60
C ALA A 23 14.19 14.17 3.38
N PHE A 24 13.37 15.22 3.48
CA PHE A 24 12.52 15.68 2.38
C PHE A 24 13.24 16.70 1.47
N PRO A 25 12.94 16.74 0.16
CA PRO A 25 13.38 17.82 -0.72
C PRO A 25 12.96 19.21 -0.19
N SER A 26 13.74 20.24 -0.52
CA SER A 26 13.53 21.61 -0.02
C SER A 26 12.14 22.18 -0.36
N SER A 27 11.53 21.77 -1.47
CA SER A 27 10.16 22.13 -1.83
C SER A 27 9.12 21.57 -0.86
N ILE A 28 9.27 20.32 -0.45
CA ILE A 28 8.38 19.64 0.50
C ILE A 28 8.56 20.22 1.91
N GLN A 29 9.79 20.53 2.33
CA GLN A 29 10.04 21.22 3.60
C GLN A 29 9.32 22.57 3.66
N LYS A 30 9.41 23.37 2.58
CA LYS A 30 8.69 24.65 2.47
C LYS A 30 7.18 24.45 2.51
N ALA A 31 6.66 23.44 1.83
CA ALA A 31 5.24 23.14 1.84
C ALA A 31 4.73 22.73 3.24
N LEU A 32 5.48 21.90 3.97
CA LEU A 32 5.15 21.48 5.34
C LEU A 32 5.22 22.63 6.36
N ALA A 33 6.01 23.66 6.09
CA ALA A 33 6.11 24.85 6.94
C ALA A 33 4.90 25.80 6.78
N ILE A 34 4.09 25.63 5.74
CA ILE A 34 2.87 26.43 5.54
C ILE A 34 1.84 25.95 6.58
N PRO A 35 1.36 26.83 7.48
CA PRO A 35 0.34 26.45 8.44
C PRO A 35 -0.93 26.00 7.71
N ALA A 36 -1.52 24.89 8.15
CA ALA A 36 -2.78 24.41 7.61
C ALA A 36 -3.88 25.46 7.82
N ASN A 37 -4.63 25.77 6.76
CA ASN A 37 -5.73 26.72 6.80
C ASN A 37 -6.97 26.08 7.45
N ASN A 38 -7.02 26.07 8.79
CA ASN A 38 -8.11 25.46 9.57
C ASN A 38 -9.03 26.55 10.16
N LYS A 39 -9.79 27.26 9.31
CA LYS A 39 -10.65 28.36 9.73
C LYS A 39 -11.82 27.91 10.60
N THR A 40 -12.43 26.78 10.26
CA THR A 40 -13.60 26.20 10.97
C THR A 40 -13.30 24.84 11.61
N GLY A 41 -12.23 24.17 11.19
CA GLY A 41 -11.91 22.81 11.61
C GLY A 41 -12.85 21.75 11.00
N THR A 42 -13.60 22.11 9.95
CA THR A 42 -14.53 21.21 9.25
C THR A 42 -14.08 20.98 7.81
N ILE A 43 -14.75 20.05 7.11
CA ILE A 43 -14.48 19.79 5.68
C ILE A 43 -14.67 21.04 4.80
N GLN A 44 -15.39 22.06 5.28
CA GLN A 44 -15.59 23.34 4.58
C GLN A 44 -14.29 24.13 4.39
N ASP A 45 -13.23 23.80 5.14
CA ASP A 45 -11.91 24.42 4.98
C ASP A 45 -11.10 23.82 3.81
N VAL A 46 -11.58 22.73 3.17
CA VAL A 46 -10.90 22.10 2.02
C VAL A 46 -11.21 22.85 0.73
N GLU A 47 -10.22 23.59 0.22
CA GLU A 47 -10.36 24.37 -1.03
C GLU A 47 -9.96 23.59 -2.29
N HIS A 48 -9.05 22.63 -2.16
CA HIS A 48 -8.49 21.88 -3.29
C HIS A 48 -8.35 20.39 -2.99
N VAL A 49 -8.82 19.56 -3.91
CA VAL A 49 -8.64 18.11 -3.87
C VAL A 49 -7.72 17.70 -5.03
N ILE A 50 -6.56 17.14 -4.70
CA ILE A 50 -5.62 16.59 -5.69
C ILE A 50 -5.78 15.08 -5.69
N ILE A 51 -6.22 14.53 -6.82
CA ILE A 51 -6.40 13.08 -6.99
C ILE A 51 -5.20 12.55 -7.78
N LEU A 52 -4.35 11.78 -7.10
CA LEU A 52 -3.26 11.05 -7.76
C LEU A 52 -3.76 9.67 -8.16
N MET A 53 -3.90 9.46 -9.47
CA MET A 53 -4.32 8.18 -10.02
C MET A 53 -3.11 7.30 -10.32
N GLN A 54 -3.06 6.14 -9.67
CA GLN A 54 -2.10 5.08 -9.99
C GLN A 54 -2.75 4.08 -10.94
N GLU A 55 -1.94 3.41 -11.75
CA GLU A 55 -2.42 2.46 -12.76
C GLU A 55 -2.01 1.01 -12.45
N ASN A 56 -2.85 0.08 -12.91
CA ASN A 56 -2.54 -1.33 -13.19
C ASN A 56 -1.94 -2.15 -12.04
N ARG A 57 -2.22 -1.78 -10.79
CA ARG A 57 -1.83 -2.55 -9.60
C ARG A 57 -3.03 -2.76 -8.68
N SER A 58 -3.28 -4.02 -8.34
CA SER A 58 -4.34 -4.38 -7.39
C SER A 58 -3.96 -3.96 -5.97
N PHE A 59 -4.96 -3.84 -5.11
CA PHE A 59 -4.76 -3.51 -3.71
C PHE A 59 -3.82 -4.52 -3.02
N ASP A 60 -4.01 -5.82 -3.24
CA ASP A 60 -3.18 -6.87 -2.65
C ASP A 60 -1.72 -6.83 -3.14
N HIS A 61 -1.47 -6.30 -4.34
CA HIS A 61 -0.11 -6.10 -4.85
C HIS A 61 0.69 -5.11 -3.98
N TYR A 62 0.05 -4.01 -3.56
CA TYR A 62 0.70 -3.00 -2.73
C TYR A 62 0.63 -3.31 -1.24
N PHE A 63 -0.51 -3.85 -0.79
CA PHE A 63 -0.88 -3.84 0.62
C PHE A 63 -1.22 -5.23 1.17
N GLY A 64 -1.10 -6.29 0.38
CA GLY A 64 -1.43 -7.66 0.82
C GLY A 64 -0.59 -8.17 1.99
N THR A 65 0.57 -7.53 2.26
CA THR A 65 1.43 -7.81 3.42
C THR A 65 1.42 -6.69 4.48
N LEU A 66 0.66 -5.61 4.26
CA LEU A 66 0.61 -4.47 5.17
C LEU A 66 -0.09 -4.86 6.49
N LYS A 67 0.52 -4.51 7.63
CA LYS A 67 -0.08 -4.78 8.95
C LYS A 67 -1.44 -4.08 9.09
N GLY A 68 -2.44 -4.83 9.54
CA GLY A 68 -3.82 -4.34 9.70
C GLY A 68 -4.71 -4.56 8.47
N VAL A 69 -4.13 -4.94 7.33
CA VAL A 69 -4.89 -5.40 6.17
C VAL A 69 -5.24 -6.87 6.32
N ARG A 70 -6.45 -7.24 5.92
CA ARG A 70 -6.86 -8.64 5.74
C ARG A 70 -6.29 -9.18 4.42
N GLY A 71 -4.97 -9.36 4.41
CA GLY A 71 -4.21 -9.72 3.21
C GLY A 71 -3.82 -11.21 3.18
N PHE A 72 -2.63 -11.52 2.66
CA PHE A 72 -2.19 -12.90 2.42
C PHE A 72 -2.03 -13.76 3.68
N ALA A 73 -1.95 -13.14 4.85
CA ALA A 73 -1.90 -13.82 6.15
C ALA A 73 -3.29 -14.09 6.77
N ASP A 74 -4.37 -13.75 6.06
CA ASP A 74 -5.73 -14.04 6.54
C ASP A 74 -5.95 -15.55 6.72
N ARG A 75 -6.55 -15.92 7.85
CA ARG A 75 -6.89 -17.30 8.19
C ARG A 75 -8.28 -17.69 7.66
N PHE A 76 -9.15 -16.71 7.42
CA PHE A 76 -10.53 -16.89 7.00
C PHE A 76 -10.74 -16.40 5.56
N THR A 77 -9.89 -16.89 4.67
CA THR A 77 -9.94 -16.59 3.24
C THR A 77 -11.16 -17.20 2.57
N ILE A 78 -11.58 -16.63 1.44
CA ILE A 78 -12.63 -17.21 0.61
C ILE A 78 -12.20 -18.63 0.17
N PRO A 79 -12.97 -19.68 0.50
CA PRO A 79 -12.64 -21.04 0.11
C PRO A 79 -12.94 -21.25 -1.37
N LEU A 80 -12.07 -22.00 -2.03
CA LEU A 80 -12.22 -22.47 -3.39
C LEU A 80 -12.51 -23.99 -3.39
N PRO A 81 -13.02 -24.54 -4.52
CA PRO A 81 -13.11 -25.98 -4.69
C PRO A 81 -11.79 -26.70 -4.38
N ASN A 82 -11.89 -27.96 -3.97
CA ASN A 82 -10.74 -28.80 -3.56
C ASN A 82 -9.96 -28.28 -2.34
N GLY A 83 -10.61 -27.47 -1.48
CA GLY A 83 -10.04 -27.00 -0.22
C GLY A 83 -8.97 -25.91 -0.36
N ARG A 84 -8.84 -25.32 -1.55
CA ARG A 84 -7.90 -24.24 -1.84
C ARG A 84 -8.37 -22.91 -1.26
N ARG A 85 -7.44 -21.98 -1.10
CA ARG A 85 -7.68 -20.59 -0.72
C ARG A 85 -7.62 -19.68 -1.94
N VAL A 86 -8.32 -18.55 -1.89
CA VAL A 86 -8.30 -17.52 -2.94
C VAL A 86 -6.89 -17.05 -3.37
N TRP A 87 -5.90 -17.19 -2.49
CA TRP A 87 -4.50 -16.85 -2.77
C TRP A 87 -3.76 -17.89 -3.62
N GLU A 88 -4.27 -19.11 -3.69
CA GLU A 88 -3.68 -20.21 -4.43
C GLU A 88 -4.28 -20.22 -5.84
N GLN A 89 -3.51 -19.85 -6.87
CA GLN A 89 -3.94 -19.88 -8.26
C GLN A 89 -3.39 -21.14 -8.97
N LEU A 90 -4.11 -21.68 -9.97
CA LEU A 90 -3.58 -22.77 -10.78
C LEU A 90 -2.89 -22.25 -12.03
N ARG A 91 -1.70 -22.77 -12.30
CA ARG A 91 -1.07 -22.69 -13.62
C ARG A 91 -1.76 -23.62 -14.60
N SER A 92 -1.51 -23.42 -15.90
CA SER A 92 -2.00 -24.28 -16.98
C SER A 92 -1.60 -25.75 -16.83
N ASN A 93 -0.46 -26.02 -16.19
CA ASN A 93 0.01 -27.38 -15.87
C ASN A 93 -0.55 -27.94 -14.55
N GLY A 94 -1.53 -27.28 -13.92
CA GLY A 94 -2.15 -27.69 -12.67
C GLY A 94 -1.33 -27.40 -11.41
N GLN A 95 -0.13 -26.80 -11.52
CA GLN A 95 0.65 -26.42 -10.34
C GLN A 95 0.02 -25.22 -9.63
N VAL A 96 0.02 -25.28 -8.30
CA VAL A 96 -0.42 -24.16 -7.46
C VAL A 96 0.65 -23.07 -7.43
N LEU A 97 0.23 -21.83 -7.63
CA LEU A 97 1.01 -20.60 -7.48
C LEU A 97 0.43 -19.79 -6.34
N THR A 98 1.26 -19.46 -5.36
CA THR A 98 0.92 -18.60 -4.23
C THR A 98 1.48 -17.19 -4.43
N PRO A 99 1.02 -16.18 -3.69
CA PRO A 99 1.59 -14.84 -3.74
C PRO A 99 3.07 -14.89 -3.35
N PHE A 100 3.91 -14.16 -4.09
CA PHE A 100 5.34 -14.11 -3.87
C PHE A 100 5.85 -12.68 -3.94
N HIS A 101 6.98 -12.43 -3.29
CA HIS A 101 7.57 -11.10 -3.26
C HIS A 101 8.34 -10.81 -4.56
N LEU A 102 8.05 -9.67 -5.17
CA LEU A 102 8.85 -9.15 -6.28
C LEU A 102 10.01 -8.32 -5.71
N ASP A 103 11.18 -8.94 -5.63
CA ASP A 103 12.39 -8.31 -5.10
C ASP A 103 13.03 -7.38 -6.15
N GLY A 104 12.97 -6.07 -5.87
CA GLY A 104 13.56 -5.02 -6.71
C GLY A 104 15.09 -4.93 -6.66
N THR A 105 15.74 -5.61 -5.71
CA THR A 105 17.21 -5.67 -5.59
C THR A 105 17.80 -6.82 -6.40
N ALA A 106 17.08 -7.94 -6.49
CA ALA A 106 17.49 -9.12 -7.24
C ALA A 106 17.17 -9.03 -8.75
N ASN A 107 16.08 -8.35 -9.11
CA ASN A 107 15.63 -8.17 -10.49
C ASN A 107 14.82 -6.88 -10.65
N ASN A 108 14.44 -6.53 -11.88
CA ASN A 108 13.58 -5.37 -12.13
C ASN A 108 12.11 -5.67 -11.80
N ALA A 109 11.80 -5.73 -10.50
CA ALA A 109 10.44 -5.91 -9.98
C ALA A 109 9.44 -4.86 -10.51
N GLN A 110 9.91 -3.66 -10.83
CA GLN A 110 9.07 -2.57 -11.34
C GLN A 110 8.60 -2.81 -12.78
N ARG A 111 9.38 -3.55 -13.57
CA ARG A 111 9.05 -3.92 -14.97
C ARG A 111 8.41 -5.30 -15.07
N ALA A 112 7.91 -5.86 -13.97
CA ALA A 112 7.10 -7.08 -14.04
C ALA A 112 5.89 -6.84 -14.95
N ASP A 113 5.80 -7.63 -16.03
CA ASP A 113 4.71 -7.55 -17.01
C ASP A 113 3.35 -7.53 -16.32
N GLY A 114 2.49 -6.61 -16.74
CA GLY A 114 1.11 -6.54 -16.28
C GLY A 114 0.36 -7.85 -16.53
N THR A 115 -0.68 -8.10 -15.73
CA THR A 115 -1.68 -9.12 -16.05
C THR A 115 -2.69 -8.53 -17.04
N PRO A 116 -3.37 -9.36 -17.86
CA PRO A 116 -4.55 -8.92 -18.58
C PRO A 116 -5.53 -8.20 -17.66
N HIS A 117 -6.11 -7.13 -18.17
CA HIS A 117 -6.99 -6.24 -17.40
C HIS A 117 -8.16 -5.80 -18.27
N THR A 118 -8.52 -6.63 -19.26
CA THR A 118 -9.78 -6.46 -19.98
C THR A 118 -10.93 -6.92 -19.11
N TRP A 119 -12.14 -6.42 -19.40
CA TRP A 119 -13.36 -6.82 -18.69
C TRP A 119 -13.52 -8.34 -18.63
N ASN A 120 -13.38 -9.02 -19.77
CA ASN A 120 -13.59 -10.47 -19.85
C ASN A 120 -12.55 -11.23 -19.03
N ASP A 121 -11.28 -10.85 -19.11
CA ASP A 121 -10.24 -11.50 -18.32
C ASP A 121 -10.52 -11.34 -16.82
N SER A 122 -10.91 -10.13 -16.39
CA SER A 122 -11.22 -9.84 -14.98
C SER A 122 -12.40 -10.66 -14.46
N GLN A 123 -13.47 -10.81 -15.26
CA GLN A 123 -14.60 -11.67 -14.88
C GLN A 123 -14.18 -13.14 -14.76
N LEU A 124 -13.41 -13.65 -15.73
CA LEU A 124 -12.91 -15.02 -15.68
C LEU A 124 -12.00 -15.28 -14.48
N ALA A 125 -11.13 -14.32 -14.13
CA ALA A 125 -10.27 -14.44 -12.96
C ALA A 125 -11.07 -14.45 -11.65
N TRP A 126 -12.14 -13.66 -11.57
CA TRP A 126 -13.01 -13.60 -10.41
C TRP A 126 -13.83 -14.89 -10.25
N ASP A 127 -14.47 -15.36 -11.32
CA ASP A 127 -15.40 -16.49 -11.28
C ASP A 127 -14.68 -17.84 -11.21
N LEU A 128 -13.57 -18.00 -11.94
CA LEU A 128 -12.90 -19.29 -12.11
C LEU A 128 -11.62 -19.40 -11.27
N CYS A 129 -11.15 -18.30 -10.66
CA CYS A 129 -9.85 -18.23 -9.99
C CYS A 129 -8.71 -18.81 -10.86
N THR A 130 -8.84 -18.65 -12.18
CA THR A 130 -7.88 -19.11 -13.17
C THR A 130 -6.85 -18.03 -13.44
N ARG A 131 -5.62 -18.45 -13.68
CA ARG A 131 -4.52 -17.57 -14.08
C ARG A 131 -4.89 -16.78 -15.34
N GLN A 132 -4.60 -15.48 -15.35
CA GLN A 132 -4.73 -14.61 -16.53
C GLN A 132 -3.48 -14.61 -17.42
N LYS A 133 -2.69 -15.67 -17.49
CA LYS A 133 -1.48 -15.74 -18.34
C LYS A 133 -1.19 -17.18 -18.73
#